data_AF-H1VK14-F1
#
_entry.id   AF-H1VK14-F1
#
_cell.length_a   1.000
_cell.length_b   1.000
_cell.length_c   1.000
_cell.angle_alpha   90.00
_cell.angle_beta   90.00
_cell.angle_gamma   90.00
#
_symmetry.space_group_name_H-M   'P 1'
#
loop_
_entity.id
_entity.type
_entity.pdbx_description
1 polymer ?
#
loop_
_entity_poly.entity_id
_entity_poly.type
_entity_poly.pdbx_seq_one_letter_code
_entity_poly.pdbx_strand_id
1 'polypeptide(L)'
;MSRRLLLPVLALASLATAHFSLSVPKPLGDSDSKQGTGPCGGYTPSSSSPAVDFHVDGDAVGMENGHPQTNWLFRATLDQTASGGWTQVFPVVMQTGYGSFCEPQIAVPSNFTGQKGIVAVVAHSPDGLLYAVSHGQTHSPPEKEKNLD
;
A
#
# COMPACT_ATOMS: atom_id res chain seq x y z
N MET A 1 -39.19 -14.68 41.89
CA MET A 1 -38.19 -15.15 40.91
C MET A 1 -38.03 -14.08 39.84
N SER A 2 -36.94 -13.32 39.84
CA SER A 2 -36.58 -12.48 38.68
C SER A 2 -35.09 -12.14 38.77
N ARG A 3 -34.26 -12.95 38.13
CA ARG A 3 -32.81 -12.70 38.02
C ARG A 3 -32.52 -12.30 36.58
N ARG A 4 -32.53 -10.98 36.39
CA ARG A 4 -32.02 -10.17 35.28
C ARG A 4 -31.29 -10.95 34.16
N LEU A 5 -31.99 -11.17 33.04
CA LEU A 5 -31.37 -11.36 31.72
C LEU A 5 -30.79 -10.02 31.26
N LEU A 6 -29.51 -9.74 31.51
CA LEU A 6 -28.83 -8.54 31.02
C LEU A 6 -27.39 -8.83 30.56
N LEU A 7 -27.14 -9.99 29.95
CA LEU A 7 -25.76 -10.37 29.55
C LEU A 7 -25.63 -11.14 28.21
N PRO A 8 -26.23 -10.69 27.09
CA PRO A 8 -25.52 -10.94 25.83
C PRO A 8 -25.37 -9.71 24.92
N VAL A 9 -25.71 -8.50 25.37
CA VAL A 9 -25.64 -7.31 24.49
C VAL A 9 -24.20 -6.77 24.33
N LEU A 10 -23.26 -7.14 25.21
CA LEU A 10 -21.87 -6.63 25.16
C LEU A 10 -20.92 -7.43 24.26
N ALA A 11 -21.41 -8.42 23.50
CA ALA A 11 -20.59 -9.24 22.60
C ALA A 11 -20.60 -8.77 21.13
N LEU A 12 -21.29 -7.66 20.81
CA LEU A 12 -21.17 -6.99 19.50
C LEU A 12 -20.12 -5.88 19.54
N ALA A 13 -19.00 -6.12 20.22
CA ALA A 13 -17.80 -5.30 20.06
C ALA A 13 -17.31 -5.51 18.62
N SER A 14 -17.85 -4.68 17.72
CA SER A 14 -17.34 -4.28 16.42
C SER A 14 -16.14 -5.11 15.95
N LEU A 15 -16.37 -6.05 15.02
CA LEU A 15 -15.37 -6.35 14.01
C LEU A 15 -15.22 -5.08 13.15
N ALA A 16 -14.58 -4.05 13.71
CA ALA A 16 -14.00 -3.00 12.91
C ALA A 16 -12.99 -3.73 12.03
N THR A 17 -13.34 -3.88 10.75
CA THR A 17 -12.46 -4.45 9.75
C THR A 17 -11.35 -3.43 9.53
N ALA A 18 -10.36 -3.46 10.40
CA ALA A 18 -9.22 -2.58 10.35
C ALA A 18 -8.29 -3.09 9.23
N HIS A 19 -8.66 -2.77 8.00
CA HIS A 19 -7.79 -2.85 6.84
C HIS A 19 -6.60 -1.90 7.03
N PHE A 20 -5.62 -1.95 6.13
CA PHE A 20 -4.53 -0.99 6.18
C PHE A 20 -4.88 0.27 5.38
N SER A 21 -4.19 1.39 5.60
CA SER A 21 -4.31 2.56 4.72
C SER A 21 -2.95 2.96 4.16
N LEU A 22 -2.84 3.16 2.86
CA LEU A 22 -1.63 3.70 2.23
C LEU A 22 -1.65 5.23 2.37
N SER A 23 -0.65 5.78 3.05
CA SER A 23 -0.54 7.22 3.32
C SER A 23 0.37 7.93 2.33
N VAL A 24 1.52 7.33 2.02
CA VAL A 24 2.49 7.82 1.04
C VAL A 24 3.04 6.65 0.23
N PRO A 25 3.21 6.77 -1.09
CA PRO A 25 2.65 7.82 -1.95
C PRO A 25 1.11 7.86 -1.89
N LYS A 26 0.51 8.98 -2.32
CA LYS A 26 -0.95 9.14 -2.30
C LYS A 26 -1.61 7.99 -3.09
N PRO A 27 -2.53 7.22 -2.47
CA PRO A 27 -3.15 6.10 -3.16
C PRO A 27 -4.13 6.57 -4.23
N LEU A 28 -4.37 5.71 -5.22
CA LEU A 28 -5.41 5.89 -6.22
C LEU A 28 -6.82 5.90 -5.59
N GLY A 29 -6.98 5.21 -4.46
CA GLY A 29 -8.16 5.27 -3.62
C GLY A 29 -7.97 4.54 -2.30
N ASP A 30 -8.94 4.70 -1.39
CA ASP A 30 -8.83 4.41 0.05
C ASP A 30 -10.03 3.62 0.60
N SER A 31 -10.84 3.00 -0.26
CA SER A 31 -12.00 2.22 0.18
C SER A 31 -11.59 0.89 0.82
N ASP A 32 -11.60 0.83 2.15
CA ASP A 32 -11.34 -0.37 2.95
C ASP A 32 -12.10 -1.61 2.43
N SER A 33 -13.39 -1.47 2.14
CA SER A 33 -14.24 -2.57 1.67
C SER A 33 -13.85 -3.18 0.32
N LYS A 34 -13.01 -2.50 -0.45
CA LYS A 34 -12.56 -2.95 -1.78
C LYS A 34 -11.14 -3.49 -1.76
N GLN A 35 -10.39 -3.32 -0.67
CA GLN A 35 -8.96 -3.65 -0.64
C GLN A 35 -8.68 -5.13 -0.90
N GLY A 36 -9.62 -6.05 -0.61
CA GLY A 36 -9.51 -7.46 -1.00
C GLY A 36 -9.62 -7.73 -2.51
N THR A 37 -9.94 -6.72 -3.32
CA THR A 37 -10.11 -6.84 -4.78
C THR A 37 -8.80 -6.52 -5.51
N GLY A 38 -8.06 -7.56 -5.89
CA GLY A 38 -6.82 -7.39 -6.65
C GLY A 38 -7.03 -6.85 -8.07
N PRO A 39 -6.00 -6.24 -8.69
CA PRO A 39 -4.66 -6.01 -8.15
C PRO A 39 -4.50 -4.66 -7.41
N CYS A 40 -5.52 -3.82 -7.43
CA CYS A 40 -5.45 -2.40 -7.05
C CYS A 40 -6.48 -1.96 -6.00
N GLY A 41 -7.01 -2.89 -5.21
CA GLY A 41 -8.03 -2.59 -4.20
C GLY A 41 -9.36 -2.16 -4.82
N GLY A 42 -9.71 -2.75 -5.97
CA GLY A 42 -10.95 -2.45 -6.70
C GLY A 42 -10.96 -1.14 -7.49
N TYR A 43 -9.80 -0.49 -7.63
CA TYR A 43 -9.62 0.68 -8.49
C TYR A 43 -8.97 0.29 -9.82
N THR A 44 -9.28 1.02 -10.89
CA THR A 44 -8.71 0.79 -12.22
C THR A 44 -7.76 1.96 -12.57
N PRO A 45 -6.44 1.75 -12.53
CA PRO A 45 -5.49 2.75 -12.99
C PRO A 45 -5.58 2.93 -14.51
N SER A 46 -5.22 4.11 -14.96
CA SER A 46 -5.14 4.48 -16.38
C SER A 46 -4.05 5.52 -16.61
N SER A 47 -3.66 5.72 -17.86
CA SER A 47 -2.71 6.76 -18.26
C SER A 47 -3.12 8.20 -17.88
N SER A 48 -4.42 8.42 -17.66
CA SER A 48 -5.03 9.68 -17.23
C SER A 48 -5.21 9.80 -15.72
N SER A 49 -4.90 8.76 -14.95
CA SER A 49 -4.96 8.79 -13.49
C SER A 49 -3.91 9.79 -12.96
N PRO A 50 -4.25 10.60 -11.92
CA PRO A 50 -3.29 11.50 -11.30
C PRO A 50 -2.04 10.73 -10.88
N ALA A 51 -0.89 11.17 -11.36
CA ALA A 51 0.40 10.58 -11.02
C ALA A 51 1.07 11.42 -9.92
N VAL A 52 1.69 10.75 -8.96
CA VAL A 52 2.62 11.38 -8.02
C VAL A 52 4.05 11.23 -8.54
N ASP A 53 4.94 12.12 -8.14
CA ASP A 53 6.36 11.89 -8.39
C ASP A 53 6.87 10.72 -7.54
N PHE A 54 7.68 9.86 -8.15
CA PHE A 54 8.36 8.76 -7.47
C PHE A 54 9.81 8.64 -7.96
N HIS A 55 10.81 8.85 -7.12
CA HIS A 55 12.21 8.78 -7.52
C HIS A 55 12.65 7.33 -7.73
N VAL A 56 13.37 7.06 -8.82
CA VAL A 56 13.85 5.70 -9.10
C VAL A 56 14.83 5.19 -8.06
N ASP A 57 15.65 6.08 -7.50
CA ASP A 57 16.62 5.74 -6.45
C ASP A 57 15.97 5.60 -5.07
N GLY A 58 14.67 5.92 -4.98
CA GLY A 58 13.78 5.50 -3.93
C GLY A 58 13.09 6.63 -3.19
N ASP A 59 11.85 6.37 -2.81
CA ASP A 59 11.01 7.25 -2.00
C ASP A 59 10.40 6.50 -0.81
N ALA A 60 9.86 7.26 0.14
CA ALA A 60 9.15 6.71 1.28
C ALA A 60 7.81 6.07 0.87
N VAL A 61 7.55 4.86 1.37
CA VAL A 61 6.24 4.22 1.30
C VAL A 61 5.77 3.93 2.72
N GLY A 62 4.66 4.57 3.10
CA GLY A 62 4.14 4.56 4.46
C GLY A 62 2.66 4.22 4.53
N MET A 63 2.29 3.43 5.52
CA MET A 63 0.95 2.89 5.72
C MET A 63 0.59 2.80 7.20
N GLU A 64 -0.71 2.82 7.50
CA GLU A 64 -1.24 2.49 8.82
C GLU A 64 -1.72 1.04 8.82
N ASN A 65 -1.26 0.22 9.77
CA ASN A 65 -1.66 -1.17 9.91
C ASN A 65 -2.84 -1.32 10.87
N GLY A 66 -3.92 -1.93 10.37
CA GLY A 66 -5.09 -2.28 11.16
C GLY A 66 -5.09 -3.68 11.75
N HIS A 67 -4.09 -4.53 11.43
CA HIS A 67 -4.03 -5.92 11.91
C HIS A 67 -2.97 -6.13 12.99
N PRO A 68 -3.11 -7.16 13.86
CA PRO A 68 -2.06 -7.51 14.83
C PRO A 68 -0.71 -7.87 14.20
N GLN A 69 -0.72 -8.36 12.96
CA GLN A 69 0.48 -8.73 12.21
C GLN A 69 0.18 -8.71 10.71
N THR A 70 1.12 -8.20 9.92
CA THR A 70 1.01 -8.10 8.46
C THR A 70 2.37 -8.32 7.81
N ASN A 71 2.38 -9.03 6.67
CA ASN A 71 3.53 -9.04 5.77
C ASN A 71 3.28 -8.06 4.62
N TRP A 72 4.21 -7.14 4.40
CA TRP A 72 4.17 -6.12 3.36
C TRP A 72 5.00 -6.53 2.16
N LEU A 73 4.37 -6.60 1.00
CA LEU A 73 5.05 -6.70 -0.29
C LEU A 73 4.99 -5.36 -1.00
N PHE A 74 6.16 -4.86 -1.38
CA PHE A 74 6.33 -3.69 -2.24
C PHE A 74 6.66 -4.14 -3.65
N ARG A 75 5.89 -3.68 -4.63
CA ARG A 75 6.12 -4.01 -6.04
C ARG A 75 5.78 -2.85 -6.95
N ALA A 76 6.39 -2.82 -8.13
CA ALA A 76 6.11 -1.82 -9.15
C ALA A 76 5.92 -2.45 -10.53
N THR A 77 5.21 -1.75 -11.42
CA THR A 77 5.06 -2.12 -12.83
C THR A 77 4.97 -0.89 -13.72
N LEU A 78 5.39 -1.01 -14.97
CA LEU A 78 5.14 -0.01 -16.02
C LEU A 78 3.82 -0.26 -16.77
N ASP A 79 3.16 -1.39 -16.51
CA ASP A 79 1.83 -1.65 -17.02
C ASP A 79 0.81 -0.76 -16.30
N GLN A 80 0.39 0.31 -16.98
CA GLN A 80 -0.56 1.29 -16.44
C GLN A 80 -1.98 0.74 -16.20
N THR A 81 -2.25 -0.51 -16.61
CA THR A 81 -3.51 -1.21 -16.30
C THR A 81 -3.38 -2.13 -15.08
N ALA A 82 -2.18 -2.26 -14.50
CA ALA A 82 -1.88 -3.17 -13.40
C ALA A 82 -2.13 -4.66 -13.70
N SER A 83 -2.26 -5.05 -14.97
CA SER A 83 -2.59 -6.42 -15.39
C SER A 83 -1.40 -7.38 -15.23
N GLY A 84 -0.17 -6.87 -15.27
CA GLY A 84 1.04 -7.68 -15.10
C GLY A 84 2.32 -6.87 -14.98
N GLY A 85 3.46 -7.50 -15.28
CA GLY A 85 4.78 -6.85 -15.29
C GLY A 85 5.32 -6.45 -13.91
N TRP A 86 4.78 -7.04 -12.84
CA TRP A 86 5.17 -6.72 -11.46
C TRP A 86 6.60 -7.14 -11.16
N THR A 87 7.39 -6.20 -10.66
CA THR A 87 8.71 -6.42 -10.06
C THR A 87 8.60 -6.16 -8.57
N GLN A 88 9.06 -7.10 -7.73
CA GLN A 88 9.24 -6.82 -6.31
C GLN A 88 10.40 -5.85 -6.14
N VAL A 89 10.17 -4.75 -5.43
CA VAL A 89 11.11 -3.62 -5.34
C VAL A 89 11.79 -3.49 -3.98
N PHE A 90 11.31 -4.25 -3.00
CA PHE A 90 11.90 -4.32 -1.67
C PHE A 90 11.65 -5.71 -1.06
N PRO A 91 12.50 -6.20 -0.14
CA PRO A 91 12.21 -7.41 0.61
C PRO A 91 10.83 -7.36 1.29
N VAL A 92 10.20 -8.53 1.46
CA VAL A 92 8.94 -8.61 2.22
C VAL A 92 9.24 -8.30 3.69
N VAL A 93 8.52 -7.33 4.26
CA VAL A 93 8.71 -6.91 5.65
C VAL A 93 7.54 -7.39 6.49
N MET A 94 7.83 -8.04 7.62
CA MET A 94 6.81 -8.38 8.60
C MET A 94 6.70 -7.27 9.64
N GLN A 95 5.51 -6.72 9.83
CA GLN A 95 5.16 -5.85 10.93
C GLN A 95 4.35 -6.62 11.97
N THR A 96 4.66 -6.40 13.24
CA THR A 96 3.82 -6.83 14.37
C THR A 96 3.28 -5.58 15.07
N GLY A 97 2.04 -5.66 15.55
CA GLY A 97 1.34 -4.53 16.14
C GLY A 97 0.61 -3.65 15.14
N TYR A 98 -0.34 -2.89 15.67
CA TYR A 98 -1.12 -1.87 14.97
C TYR A 98 -0.29 -0.60 14.78
N GLY A 99 -0.71 0.25 13.85
CA GLY A 99 -0.18 1.60 13.69
C GLY A 99 0.71 1.79 12.48
N SER A 100 1.38 2.93 12.44
CA SER A 100 2.13 3.37 11.27
C SER A 100 3.40 2.56 11.05
N PHE A 101 3.63 2.18 9.79
CA PHE A 101 4.89 1.66 9.29
C PHE A 101 5.31 2.45 8.06
N CYS A 102 6.61 2.69 7.91
CA CYS A 102 7.16 3.40 6.76
C CYS A 102 8.50 2.79 6.41
N GLU A 103 8.64 2.39 5.15
CA GLU A 103 9.94 2.08 4.56
C GLU A 103 10.43 3.35 3.85
N PRO A 104 11.51 4.01 4.34
CA PRO A 104 11.93 5.32 3.83
C PRO A 104 12.54 5.28 2.41
N GLN A 105 12.97 4.11 1.92
CA GLN A 105 13.75 4.00 0.68
C GLN A 105 13.29 2.80 -0.17
N ILE A 106 12.11 2.92 -0.78
CA ILE A 106 11.64 1.96 -1.79
C ILE A 106 12.14 2.41 -3.17
N ALA A 107 13.22 1.80 -3.66
CA ALA A 107 13.77 2.06 -4.99
C ALA A 107 13.11 1.19 -6.06
N VAL A 108 12.84 1.74 -7.24
CA VAL A 108 12.31 0.99 -8.40
C VAL A 108 13.42 0.76 -9.43
N PRO A 109 13.28 -0.18 -10.38
CA PRO A 109 14.31 -0.40 -11.39
C PRO A 109 14.67 0.87 -12.15
N SER A 110 15.97 1.16 -12.31
CA SER A 110 16.46 2.41 -12.92
C SER A 110 15.96 2.62 -14.35
N ASN A 111 15.66 1.54 -15.07
CA ASN A 111 15.07 1.61 -16.41
C ASN A 111 13.62 2.14 -16.41
N PHE A 112 13.00 2.37 -15.25
CA PHE A 112 11.68 3.00 -15.16
C PHE A 112 11.78 4.52 -15.37
N THR A 113 12.95 5.13 -15.13
CA THR A 113 13.19 6.58 -15.22
C THR A 113 12.46 7.26 -16.39
N GLY A 114 11.69 8.30 -16.09
CA GLY A 114 10.93 9.09 -17.06
C GLY A 114 9.62 8.44 -17.50
N GLN A 115 9.26 7.27 -16.95
CA GLN A 115 8.05 6.55 -17.33
C GLN A 115 6.98 6.65 -16.24
N LYS A 116 5.72 6.61 -16.69
CA LYS A 116 4.58 6.41 -15.81
C LYS A 116 4.42 4.93 -15.49
N GLY A 117 4.23 4.63 -14.22
CA GLY A 117 4.04 3.29 -13.71
C GLY A 117 3.17 3.28 -12.46
N ILE A 118 3.15 2.13 -11.80
CA ILE A 118 2.35 1.89 -10.60
C ILE A 118 3.28 1.36 -9.53
N VAL A 119 3.21 1.95 -8.35
CA VAL A 119 3.78 1.41 -7.10
C VAL A 119 2.62 0.81 -6.30
N ALA A 120 2.79 -0.43 -5.86
CA ALA A 120 1.76 -1.19 -5.17
C ALA A 120 2.28 -1.73 -3.84
N VAL A 121 1.41 -1.65 -2.83
CA VAL A 121 1.57 -2.31 -1.55
C VAL A 121 0.54 -3.44 -1.48
N VAL A 122 1.01 -4.64 -1.18
CA VAL A 122 0.16 -5.79 -0.86
C VAL A 122 0.38 -6.15 0.60
N ALA A 123 -0.69 -6.12 1.38
CA ALA A 123 -0.70 -6.58 2.76
C ALA A 123 -1.19 -8.02 2.77
N HIS A 124 -0.44 -8.92 3.42
CA HIS A 124 -0.93 -10.23 3.80
C HIS A 124 -1.21 -10.24 5.30
N SER A 125 -2.50 -10.21 5.63
CA SER A 125 -3.05 -10.11 6.97
C SER A 125 -3.97 -11.31 7.28
N PRO A 126 -4.45 -11.49 8.52
CA PRO A 126 -5.30 -12.63 8.89
C PRO A 126 -6.59 -12.78 8.08
N ASP A 127 -7.08 -11.71 7.46
CA ASP A 127 -8.26 -11.69 6.59
C ASP A 127 -7.93 -11.80 5.08
N GLY A 128 -6.66 -12.01 4.73
CA GLY A 128 -6.22 -12.33 3.38
C GLY A 128 -5.27 -11.28 2.77
N LEU A 129 -5.29 -11.20 1.43
CA LEU A 129 -4.49 -10.25 0.68
C LEU A 129 -5.28 -8.97 0.44
N LEU A 130 -4.68 -7.84 0.80
CA LEU A 130 -5.24 -6.51 0.62
C LEU A 130 -4.31 -5.67 -0.26
N TYR A 131 -4.88 -4.83 -1.12
CA TYR A 131 -4.17 -4.13 -2.17
C TYR A 131 -4.42 -2.63 -2.12
N ALA A 132 -3.35 -1.86 -2.19
CA ALA A 132 -3.39 -0.42 -2.47
C ALA A 132 -2.32 -0.07 -3.50
N VAL A 133 -2.62 0.89 -4.37
CA VAL A 133 -1.70 1.34 -5.41
C VAL A 133 -1.64 2.84 -5.47
N SER A 134 -0.51 3.36 -5.91
CA SER A 134 -0.33 4.72 -6.35
C SER A 134 0.14 4.74 -7.80
N HIS A 135 -0.40 5.64 -8.60
CA HIS A 135 0.08 5.88 -9.95
C HIS A 135 1.25 6.86 -9.83
N GLY A 136 2.43 6.46 -10.32
CA GLY A 136 3.66 7.22 -10.18
C GLY A 136 4.20 7.65 -11.55
N GLN A 137 4.73 8.86 -11.63
CA GLN A 137 5.63 9.26 -12.70
C GLN A 137 7.05 9.20 -12.14
N THR A 138 7.85 8.30 -12.71
CA THR A 138 9.19 8.05 -12.19
C THR A 138 10.17 9.06 -12.74
N HIS A 139 11.03 9.59 -11.88
CA HIS A 139 12.05 10.58 -12.26
C HIS A 139 13.40 10.18 -11.70
N SER A 140 14.48 10.70 -12.32
CA SER A 140 15.79 10.71 -11.68
C SER A 140 15.75 11.59 -10.42
N PRO A 141 16.63 11.36 -9.44
CA PRO A 141 16.71 12.23 -8.26
C PRO A 141 16.96 13.68 -8.66
N PRO A 142 16.54 14.64 -7.82
CA PRO A 142 16.95 16.02 -7.98
C PRO A 142 18.49 16.12 -7.90
N GLU A 143 19.09 16.90 -8.80
CA GLU A 143 20.54 17.04 -9.00
C GLU A 143 21.34 17.40 -7.72
N LYS A 144 20.65 17.92 -6.69
CA LYS A 144 21.24 18.26 -5.39
C LYS A 144 21.57 17.06 -4.50
N GLU A 145 20.92 15.92 -4.68
CA GLU A 145 21.16 14.71 -3.88
C GLU A 145 22.26 13.83 -4.46
N LYS A 146 22.67 14.07 -5.71
CA LYS A 146 23.73 13.31 -6.41
C LYS A 146 25.16 13.63 -5.95
N ASN A 147 25.34 14.58 -5.03
CA ASN A 147 26.66 15.11 -4.65
C ASN A 147 26.95 15.00 -3.14
N LEU A 148 26.28 14.08 -2.43
CA LEU A 148 26.53 13.83 -1.00
C LEU A 148 27.48 12.65 -0.72
N ASP A 149 28.19 12.19 -1.76
CA ASP A 149 29.17 11.11 -1.70
C ASP A 149 30.61 11.65 -1.74
#